data_AF-X1MDT2-F1
#
_entry.id   AF-X1MDT2-F1
#
_cell.length_a   1.000
_cell.length_b   1.000
_cell.length_c   1.000
_cell.angle_alpha   90.00
_cell.angle_beta   90.00
_cell.angle_gamma   90.00
#
_symmetry.space_group_name_H-M   'P 1'
#
loop_
_entity.id
_entity.type
_entity.pdbx_description
1 polymer ?
#
loop_
_entity_poly.entity_id
_entity_poly.type
_entity_poly.pdbx_seq_one_letter_code
_entity_poly.pdbx_strand_id
1 'polypeptide(L)'
;AFSTSTALVNQYPAFTINPGESGLTAVKRLLSMVPDVIFFVRDTAYLKNPLAADSSQYAYGTDHAIIEANYRELAQESNRAQVFGEGVFTEDWDWDEIALVHDRLAQASDINIDSTTKAHHRGAAILRGADIEGIDGHILVPMNCGQDLFDVISITSPQAGLNASKRRVISLTRTWTPNKPKSRYSLSVGLGAP
;
A
#
# COMPACT_ATOMS: atom_id res chain seq x y z
N ALA A 1 -11.06 -1.59 -9.18
CA ALA A 1 -12.21 -0.70 -8.88
C ALA A 1 -11.72 0.52 -8.10
N PHE A 2 -12.27 1.70 -8.39
CA PHE A 2 -11.99 2.91 -7.61
C PHE A 2 -12.75 2.86 -6.28
N SER A 3 -12.11 3.27 -5.19
CA SER A 3 -12.67 3.28 -3.84
C SER A 3 -12.15 4.48 -3.08
N THR A 4 -12.92 4.98 -2.11
CA THR A 4 -12.51 6.07 -1.24
C THR A 4 -12.85 5.74 0.20
N SER A 5 -12.01 6.10 1.15
CA SER A 5 -12.34 5.97 2.57
C SER A 5 -13.42 6.97 2.98
N THR A 6 -14.09 6.68 4.09
CA THR A 6 -15.02 7.63 4.71
C THR A 6 -14.30 8.87 5.25
N ALA A 7 -13.01 8.75 5.58
CA ALA A 7 -12.19 9.85 6.11
C ALA A 7 -11.93 10.93 5.06
N LEU A 8 -11.92 10.56 3.77
CA LEU A 8 -11.74 11.47 2.65
C LEU A 8 -13.00 12.28 2.33
N VAL A 9 -14.18 11.77 2.70
CA VAL A 9 -15.47 12.43 2.40
C VAL A 9 -15.57 13.73 3.18
N ASN A 10 -15.79 14.85 2.47
CA ASN A 10 -15.87 16.20 3.06
C ASN A 10 -14.61 16.62 3.84
N GLN A 11 -13.44 16.13 3.43
CA GLN A 11 -12.18 16.53 4.05
C GLN A 11 -11.68 17.86 3.47
N TYR A 12 -11.63 18.90 4.31
CA TYR A 12 -11.15 20.25 3.95
C TYR A 12 -10.07 20.72 4.91
N PRO A 13 -8.89 20.09 4.90
CA PRO A 13 -7.84 20.45 5.83
C PRO A 13 -7.26 21.81 5.44
N ALA A 14 -7.01 22.65 6.43
CA ALA A 14 -6.03 23.71 6.25
C ALA A 14 -4.67 23.02 6.05
N PHE A 15 -3.97 23.35 4.98
CA PHE A 15 -2.63 22.82 4.75
C PHE A 15 -1.72 23.93 4.25
N THR A 16 -0.54 24.00 4.84
CA THR A 16 0.51 24.94 4.43
C THR A 16 1.34 24.27 3.34
N ILE A 17 1.78 25.00 2.32
CA ILE A 17 2.86 24.56 1.43
C ILE A 17 4.12 25.28 1.88
N ASN A 18 5.15 24.52 2.24
CA ASN A 18 6.37 25.13 2.74
C ASN A 18 7.20 25.75 1.60
N PRO A 19 7.92 26.85 1.82
CA PRO A 19 8.83 27.41 0.81
C PRO A 19 9.84 26.35 0.34
N GLY A 20 9.93 26.13 -0.97
CA GLY A 20 10.80 25.11 -1.57
C GLY A 20 10.26 23.68 -1.55
N GLU A 21 9.07 23.43 -0.97
CA GLU A 21 8.41 22.13 -1.00
C GLU A 21 7.85 21.84 -2.41
N SER A 22 8.08 20.63 -2.91
CA SER A 22 7.47 20.21 -4.17
C SER A 22 5.97 19.99 -4.00
N GLY A 23 5.18 20.26 -5.04
CA GLY A 23 3.74 19.98 -5.00
C GLY A 23 3.41 18.52 -4.70
N LEU A 24 4.25 17.57 -5.16
CA LEU A 24 4.10 16.16 -4.83
C LEU A 24 4.29 15.88 -3.33
N THR A 25 5.30 16.50 -2.71
CA THR A 25 5.55 16.37 -1.27
C THR A 25 4.36 16.91 -0.47
N ALA A 26 3.84 18.09 -0.85
CA ALA A 26 2.68 18.68 -0.22
C ALA A 26 1.43 17.79 -0.33
N VAL A 27 1.18 17.21 -1.52
CA VAL A 27 0.05 16.28 -1.74
C VAL A 27 0.23 14.97 -0.97
N LYS A 28 1.44 14.40 -0.92
CA LYS A 28 1.70 13.20 -0.12
C LYS A 28 1.46 13.45 1.37
N ARG A 29 1.90 14.60 1.88
CA ARG A 29 1.63 14.98 3.27
C ARG A 29 0.14 15.18 3.52
N LEU A 30 -0.57 15.82 2.59
CA LEU A 30 -2.02 15.97 2.66
C LEU A 30 -2.72 14.60 2.73
N LEU A 31 -2.33 13.67 1.86
CA LEU A 31 -2.92 12.33 1.81
C LEU A 31 -2.52 11.44 2.98
N SER A 32 -1.40 11.71 3.66
CA SER A 32 -1.01 10.94 4.84
C SER A 32 -2.03 11.00 5.99
N MET A 33 -3.01 11.91 5.94
CA MET A 33 -4.13 11.99 6.90
C MET A 33 -5.20 10.91 6.71
N VAL A 34 -5.17 10.20 5.58
CA VAL A 34 -6.18 9.19 5.23
C VAL A 34 -5.48 7.90 4.77
N PRO A 35 -6.15 6.73 4.86
CA PRO A 35 -5.59 5.48 4.36
C PRO A 35 -5.57 5.40 2.82
N ASP A 36 -6.16 6.37 2.12
CA ASP A 36 -6.22 6.40 0.66
C ASP A 36 -4.84 6.67 0.02
N VAL A 37 -4.56 5.94 -1.06
CA VAL A 37 -3.36 6.08 -1.87
C VAL A 37 -3.67 6.79 -3.18
N ILE A 38 -2.73 7.61 -3.65
CA ILE A 38 -2.78 8.27 -4.95
C ILE A 38 -2.00 7.48 -5.99
N PHE A 39 -2.57 7.38 -7.19
CA PHE A 39 -1.85 6.93 -8.37
C PHE A 39 -2.27 7.71 -9.59
N PHE A 40 -1.39 7.69 -10.59
CA PHE A 40 -1.57 8.46 -11.81
C PHE A 40 -1.85 7.52 -12.96
N VAL A 41 -2.95 7.77 -13.66
CA VAL A 41 -3.23 7.16 -14.95
C VAL A 41 -3.15 8.26 -15.99
N ARG A 42 -2.08 8.22 -16.80
CA ARG A 42 -1.73 9.27 -17.77
C ARG A 42 -1.54 10.63 -17.08
N ASP A 43 -2.43 11.56 -17.34
CA ASP A 43 -2.44 12.95 -16.85
C ASP A 43 -3.36 13.16 -15.64
N THR A 44 -4.08 12.11 -15.22
CA THR A 44 -5.09 12.22 -14.16
C THR A 44 -4.67 11.44 -12.92
N ALA A 45 -4.79 12.09 -11.76
CA ALA A 45 -4.61 11.47 -10.46
C ALA A 45 -5.93 10.84 -9.97
N TYR A 46 -5.83 9.62 -9.45
CA TYR A 46 -6.94 8.88 -8.84
C TYR A 46 -6.58 8.51 -7.40
N LEU A 47 -7.61 8.38 -6.57
CA LEU A 47 -7.49 7.86 -5.22
C LEU A 47 -8.07 6.45 -5.14
N LYS A 48 -7.49 5.64 -4.26
CA LYS A 48 -7.96 4.31 -3.92
C LYS A 48 -7.80 4.10 -2.43
N ASN A 49 -8.79 3.51 -1.78
CA ASN A 49 -8.65 3.01 -0.42
C ASN A 49 -8.30 1.50 -0.47
N PRO A 50 -7.03 1.12 -0.23
CA PRO A 50 -6.60 -0.27 -0.29
C PRO A 50 -7.01 -1.01 0.99
N LEU A 51 -8.07 -1.81 0.92
CA LEU A 51 -8.56 -2.59 2.06
C LEU A 51 -7.99 -4.02 2.07
N ALA A 52 -7.61 -4.52 3.26
CA ALA A 52 -7.15 -5.91 3.41
C ALA A 52 -8.17 -6.95 2.95
N ALA A 53 -9.46 -6.60 2.97
CA ALA A 53 -10.55 -7.45 2.53
C ALA A 53 -10.75 -7.49 1.00
N ASP A 54 -10.01 -6.70 0.22
CA ASP A 54 -10.15 -6.66 -1.24
C ASP A 54 -10.02 -8.06 -1.86
N SER A 55 -10.86 -8.35 -2.84
CA SER A 55 -10.89 -9.64 -3.53
C SER A 55 -9.76 -9.76 -4.54
N SER A 56 -9.19 -10.96 -4.66
CA SER A 56 -8.23 -11.25 -5.72
C SER A 56 -8.87 -11.10 -7.11
N GLN A 57 -8.18 -10.41 -8.02
CA GLN A 57 -8.60 -10.23 -9.41
C GLN A 57 -7.92 -11.23 -10.36
N TYR A 58 -6.71 -11.69 -10.02
CA TYR A 58 -5.92 -12.63 -10.80
C TYR A 58 -5.24 -13.67 -9.92
N ALA A 59 -5.12 -14.89 -10.42
CA ALA A 59 -4.40 -15.97 -9.77
C ALA A 59 -3.08 -16.28 -10.50
N TYR A 60 -1.97 -16.08 -9.81
CA TYR A 60 -0.63 -16.39 -10.29
C TYR A 60 -0.12 -17.71 -9.69
N GLY A 61 0.54 -18.52 -10.51
CA GLY A 61 1.00 -19.86 -10.19
C GLY A 61 0.01 -20.98 -10.59
N THR A 62 -1.28 -20.65 -10.74
CA THR A 62 -2.29 -21.54 -11.33
C THR A 62 -2.63 -21.10 -12.77
N ASP A 63 -3.20 -19.91 -12.92
CA ASP A 63 -3.78 -19.45 -14.17
C ASP A 63 -2.73 -18.72 -15.01
N HIS A 64 -1.87 -17.94 -14.34
CA HIS A 64 -0.73 -17.26 -14.93
C HIS A 64 0.58 -17.81 -14.37
N ALA A 65 1.46 -18.30 -15.24
CA ALA A 65 2.74 -18.86 -14.84
C ALA A 65 3.66 -17.81 -14.17
N ILE A 66 4.31 -18.21 -13.07
CA ILE A 66 5.38 -17.44 -12.42
C ILE A 66 6.72 -17.92 -12.99
N ILE A 67 7.50 -17.00 -13.53
CA ILE A 67 8.82 -17.27 -14.12
C ILE A 67 9.89 -17.22 -13.03
N GLU A 68 9.82 -16.21 -12.20
CA GLU A 68 10.73 -15.95 -11.08
C GLU A 68 9.92 -15.28 -9.97
N ALA A 69 10.34 -15.48 -8.72
CA ALA A 69 9.76 -14.76 -7.61
C ALA A 69 10.80 -14.49 -6.52
N ASN A 70 10.65 -13.33 -5.89
CA ASN A 70 11.27 -13.01 -4.62
C ASN A 70 10.14 -12.61 -3.67
N TYR A 71 10.02 -13.33 -2.55
CA TYR A 71 9.02 -13.01 -1.52
C TYR A 71 9.73 -12.58 -0.25
N ARG A 72 9.24 -11.52 0.38
CA ARG A 72 9.75 -11.01 1.65
C ARG A 72 8.59 -10.69 2.57
N GLU A 73 8.77 -11.03 3.82
CA GLU A 73 7.89 -10.68 4.92
C GLU A 73 8.77 -10.07 6.00
N LEU A 74 8.45 -8.82 6.32
CA LEU A 74 9.20 -7.95 7.18
C LEU A 74 8.29 -7.59 8.34
N ALA A 75 8.88 -7.44 9.52
CA ALA A 75 8.17 -6.87 10.64
C ALA A 75 7.78 -5.42 10.30
N GLN A 76 6.54 -5.04 10.58
CA GLN A 76 6.01 -3.71 10.24
C GLN A 76 6.89 -2.61 10.87
N GLU A 77 7.11 -1.49 10.17
CA GLU A 77 7.91 -0.38 10.69
C GLU A 77 7.30 0.17 12.00
N SER A 78 5.97 0.25 12.04
CA SER A 78 5.20 0.66 13.22
C SER A 78 3.98 -0.24 13.41
N ASN A 79 3.73 -0.66 14.64
CA ASN A 79 2.54 -1.42 15.03
C ASN A 79 1.74 -0.73 16.15
N ARG A 80 2.18 0.46 16.56
CA ARG A 80 1.42 1.40 17.39
C ARG A 80 1.54 2.80 16.82
N ALA A 81 0.42 3.49 16.68
CA ALA A 81 0.38 4.87 16.21
C ALA A 81 -0.19 5.78 17.31
N GLN A 82 0.57 6.81 17.67
CA GLN A 82 0.08 7.92 18.50
C GLN A 82 -0.13 9.15 17.64
N VAL A 83 -1.31 9.76 17.77
CA VAL A 83 -1.65 10.96 17.02
C VAL A 83 -2.01 12.09 17.97
N PHE A 84 -1.29 13.20 17.83
CA PHE A 84 -1.47 14.44 18.57
C PHE A 84 -2.08 15.50 17.65
N GLY A 85 -3.18 16.10 18.11
CA GLY A 85 -3.89 17.16 17.41
C GLY A 85 -4.06 18.42 18.25
N GLU A 86 -4.97 19.30 17.84
CA GLU A 86 -5.39 20.47 18.61
C GLU A 86 -6.23 20.02 19.82
N GLY A 87 -5.57 19.83 20.97
CA GLY A 87 -6.22 19.39 22.20
C GLY A 87 -6.74 17.93 22.16
N VAL A 88 -6.36 17.17 21.12
CA VAL A 88 -6.77 15.79 20.90
C VAL A 88 -5.55 14.88 20.95
N PHE A 89 -5.73 13.70 21.52
CA PHE A 89 -4.75 12.62 21.55
C PHE A 89 -5.46 11.28 21.34
N THR A 90 -4.94 10.45 20.44
CA THR A 90 -5.40 9.06 20.25
C THR A 90 -4.23 8.11 20.10
N GLU A 91 -4.53 6.85 20.34
CA GLU A 91 -3.63 5.74 20.13
C GLU A 91 -4.36 4.62 19.37
N ASP A 92 -3.65 4.00 18.45
CA ASP A 92 -4.12 2.86 17.66
C ASP A 92 -3.04 1.77 17.69
N TRP A 93 -3.45 0.50 17.73
CA TRP A 93 -2.57 -0.65 17.92
C TRP A 93 -2.88 -1.78 16.96
N ASP A 94 -1.83 -2.43 16.46
CA ASP A 94 -1.85 -3.76 15.88
C ASP A 94 -1.34 -4.75 16.94
N TRP A 95 -2.28 -5.31 17.72
CA TRP A 95 -1.94 -6.24 18.80
C TRP A 95 -1.34 -7.55 18.30
N ASP A 96 -1.70 -7.98 17.08
CA ASP A 96 -1.21 -9.22 16.50
C ASP A 96 0.29 -9.07 16.17
N GLU A 97 0.68 -7.95 15.54
CA GLU A 97 2.09 -7.66 15.26
C GLU A 97 2.89 -7.36 16.54
N ILE A 98 2.31 -6.64 17.52
CA ILE A 98 2.96 -6.39 18.83
C ILE A 98 3.29 -7.71 19.54
N ALA A 99 2.42 -8.71 19.45
CA ALA A 99 2.67 -10.02 20.04
C ALA A 99 3.86 -10.75 19.39
N LEU A 100 4.17 -10.45 18.12
CA LEU A 100 5.27 -11.06 17.37
C LEU A 100 6.60 -10.34 17.57
N VAL A 101 6.60 -9.00 17.53
CA VAL A 101 7.84 -8.19 17.43
C VAL A 101 7.97 -7.09 18.48
N HIS A 102 7.10 -7.10 19.50
CA HIS A 102 6.97 -6.06 20.54
C HIS A 102 6.56 -4.69 20.00
N ASP A 103 6.44 -3.71 20.89
CA ASP A 103 5.95 -2.35 20.57
C ASP A 103 6.94 -1.59 19.66
N ARG A 104 6.40 -1.03 18.57
CA ARG A 104 7.08 -0.17 17.61
C ARG A 104 6.21 1.06 17.37
N LEU A 105 6.59 2.14 18.05
CA LEU A 105 5.81 3.37 18.10
C LEU A 105 6.12 4.30 16.92
N ALA A 106 5.08 4.68 16.19
CA ALA A 106 5.05 5.86 15.34
C ALA A 106 4.28 6.99 16.03
N GLN A 107 4.79 8.21 15.93
CA GLN A 107 4.11 9.41 16.43
C GLN A 107 3.86 10.39 15.30
N ALA A 108 2.64 10.92 15.22
CA ALA A 108 2.27 11.99 14.31
C ALA A 108 1.68 13.16 15.09
N SER A 109 2.09 14.38 14.74
CA SER A 109 1.53 15.61 15.29
C SER A 109 1.05 16.49 14.15
N ASP A 110 -0.23 16.87 14.19
CA ASP A 110 -0.83 17.76 13.20
C ASP A 110 -1.91 18.62 13.85
N ILE A 111 -1.67 19.93 13.88
CA ILE A 111 -2.60 20.90 14.47
C ILE A 111 -3.95 20.96 13.76
N ASN A 112 -4.06 20.47 12.52
CA ASN A 112 -5.33 20.43 11.78
C ASN A 112 -6.24 19.28 12.22
N ILE A 113 -5.76 18.41 13.11
CA ILE A 113 -6.54 17.34 13.73
C ILE A 113 -7.22 17.91 14.98
N ASP A 114 -8.47 18.32 14.80
CA ASP A 114 -9.33 18.97 15.82
C ASP A 114 -10.31 18.01 16.50
N SER A 115 -10.27 16.72 16.15
CA SER A 115 -11.24 15.74 16.60
C SER A 115 -10.62 14.35 16.74
N THR A 116 -11.13 13.59 17.70
CA THR A 116 -10.71 12.20 17.97
C THR A 116 -10.89 11.31 16.75
N THR A 117 -11.96 11.50 15.97
CA THR A 117 -12.20 10.75 14.74
C THR A 117 -11.11 10.96 13.70
N LYS A 118 -10.69 12.21 13.44
CA LYS A 118 -9.58 12.50 12.52
C LYS A 118 -8.26 11.91 13.03
N ALA A 119 -8.05 11.94 14.34
CA ALA A 119 -6.84 11.37 14.96
C ALA A 119 -6.77 9.84 14.78
N HIS A 120 -7.89 9.12 14.98
CA HIS A 120 -7.97 7.68 14.67
C HIS A 120 -7.82 7.38 13.18
N HIS A 121 -8.38 8.20 12.28
CA HIS A 121 -8.15 8.03 10.84
C HIS A 121 -6.68 8.16 10.46
N ARG A 122 -5.97 9.10 11.08
CA ARG A 122 -4.53 9.26 10.91
C ARG A 122 -3.76 8.06 11.46
N GLY A 123 -4.11 7.56 12.64
CA GLY A 123 -3.46 6.39 13.23
C GLY A 123 -3.67 5.13 12.40
N ALA A 124 -4.90 4.90 11.93
CA ALA A 124 -5.23 3.82 11.02
C ALA A 124 -4.48 3.93 9.68
N ALA A 125 -4.29 5.14 9.15
CA ALA A 125 -3.51 5.36 7.93
C ALA A 125 -2.02 4.97 8.11
N ILE A 126 -1.43 5.31 9.26
CA ILE A 126 -0.05 4.93 9.62
C ILE A 126 0.08 3.42 9.70
N LEU A 127 -0.77 2.76 10.48
CA LEU A 127 -0.74 1.30 10.63
C LEU A 127 -0.99 0.59 9.31
N ARG A 128 -1.91 1.10 8.48
CA ARG A 128 -2.19 0.50 7.17
C ARG A 128 -1.01 0.64 6.20
N GLY A 129 -0.29 1.77 6.21
CA GLY A 129 0.93 1.92 5.44
C GLY A 129 1.99 0.89 5.86
N ALA A 130 2.22 0.76 7.16
CA ALA A 130 3.18 -0.18 7.72
C ALA A 130 2.83 -1.65 7.40
N ASP A 131 1.55 -2.02 7.45
CA ASP A 131 1.05 -3.34 7.04
C ASP A 131 1.33 -3.62 5.55
N ILE A 132 0.96 -2.69 4.65
CA ILE A 132 1.23 -2.85 3.20
C ILE A 132 2.72 -3.06 2.92
N GLU A 133 3.59 -2.29 3.58
CA GLU A 133 5.05 -2.34 3.42
C GLU A 133 5.71 -3.53 4.15
N GLY A 134 5.01 -4.15 5.10
CA GLY A 134 5.46 -5.36 5.80
C GLY A 134 5.59 -6.58 4.88
N ILE A 135 4.96 -6.55 3.71
CA ILE A 135 5.20 -7.51 2.64
C ILE A 135 5.93 -6.81 1.50
N ASP A 136 6.99 -7.44 1.01
CA ASP A 136 7.81 -6.93 -0.08
C ASP A 136 8.19 -8.07 -1.06
N GLY A 137 8.84 -7.70 -2.14
CA GLY A 137 9.32 -8.58 -3.18
C GLY A 137 8.55 -8.39 -4.47
N HIS A 138 8.73 -9.34 -5.38
CA HIS A 138 8.10 -9.29 -6.69
C HIS A 138 7.94 -10.69 -7.29
N ILE A 139 7.00 -10.80 -8.24
CA ILE A 139 6.95 -11.92 -9.19
C ILE A 139 7.26 -11.42 -10.59
N LEU A 140 7.99 -12.22 -11.35
CA LEU A 140 8.18 -12.04 -12.78
C LEU A 140 7.24 -12.99 -13.52
N VAL A 141 6.41 -12.43 -14.39
CA VAL A 141 5.37 -13.17 -15.10
C VAL A 141 5.38 -12.79 -16.59
N PRO A 142 4.78 -13.62 -17.47
CA PRO A 142 4.44 -13.17 -18.82
C PRO A 142 3.56 -11.92 -18.76
N MET A 143 3.55 -11.12 -19.82
CA MET A 143 2.76 -9.89 -19.87
C MET A 143 1.27 -10.19 -19.58
N ASN A 144 0.72 -9.55 -18.54
CA ASN A 144 -0.71 -9.50 -18.27
C ASN A 144 -1.23 -8.10 -18.63
N CYS A 145 -2.08 -8.01 -19.66
CA CYS A 145 -2.59 -6.73 -20.13
C CYS A 145 -3.65 -6.11 -19.21
N GLY A 146 -4.27 -6.90 -18.33
CA GLY A 146 -5.31 -6.44 -17.40
C GLY A 146 -4.81 -6.16 -15.98
N GLN A 147 -3.56 -6.50 -15.66
CA GLN A 147 -3.00 -6.23 -14.33
C GLN A 147 -2.80 -4.72 -14.10
N ASP A 148 -3.40 -4.18 -13.05
CA ASP A 148 -3.26 -2.77 -12.66
C ASP A 148 -2.71 -2.60 -11.24
N LEU A 149 -2.33 -1.37 -10.92
CA LEU A 149 -1.78 -0.98 -9.63
C LEU A 149 -2.85 -1.10 -8.52
N PHE A 150 -2.41 -1.57 -7.36
CA PHE A 150 -3.21 -1.82 -6.16
C PHE A 150 -4.30 -2.89 -6.33
N ASP A 151 -4.32 -3.65 -7.42
CA ASP A 151 -5.15 -4.84 -7.47
C ASP A 151 -4.63 -5.88 -6.47
N VAL A 152 -5.55 -6.64 -5.90
CA VAL A 152 -5.18 -7.82 -5.11
C VAL A 152 -5.08 -9.01 -6.05
N ILE A 153 -4.02 -9.80 -5.86
CA ILE A 153 -3.75 -11.03 -6.61
C ILE A 153 -3.59 -12.18 -5.61
N SER A 154 -3.89 -13.40 -6.05
CA SER A 154 -3.61 -14.61 -5.27
C SER A 154 -2.39 -15.29 -5.86
N ILE A 155 -1.46 -15.68 -5.00
CA ILE A 155 -0.22 -16.34 -5.38
C ILE A 155 -0.23 -17.76 -4.83
N THR A 156 -0.07 -18.72 -5.74
CA THR A 156 0.15 -20.13 -5.40
C THR A 156 1.56 -20.49 -5.84
N SER A 157 2.44 -20.72 -4.87
CA SER A 157 3.83 -21.10 -5.08
C SER A 157 4.21 -22.14 -4.04
N PRO A 158 3.99 -23.44 -4.32
CA PRO A 158 4.28 -24.51 -3.37
C PRO A 158 5.74 -24.52 -2.92
N GLN A 159 6.67 -24.10 -3.79
CA GLN A 159 8.10 -24.01 -3.48
C GLN A 159 8.40 -22.96 -2.40
N ALA A 160 7.56 -21.94 -2.27
CA ALA A 160 7.64 -20.91 -1.24
C ALA A 160 6.60 -21.11 -0.12
N GLY A 161 5.88 -22.24 -0.10
CA GLY A 161 4.82 -22.51 0.89
C GLY A 161 3.56 -21.64 0.73
N LEU A 162 3.39 -20.94 -0.39
CA LEU A 162 2.25 -20.07 -0.65
C LEU A 162 1.12 -20.85 -1.34
N ASN A 163 -0.10 -20.74 -0.82
CA ASN A 163 -1.29 -21.36 -1.39
C ASN A 163 -2.43 -20.34 -1.42
N ALA A 164 -2.76 -19.84 -2.62
CA ALA A 164 -3.71 -18.76 -2.84
C ALA A 164 -3.49 -17.53 -1.91
N SER A 165 -2.25 -17.28 -1.51
CA SER A 165 -1.89 -16.19 -0.59
C SER A 165 -2.13 -14.85 -1.28
N LYS A 166 -2.95 -13.99 -0.67
CA LYS A 166 -3.27 -12.68 -1.23
C LYS A 166 -2.09 -11.72 -1.11
N ARG A 167 -1.84 -10.95 -2.16
CA ARG A 167 -0.85 -9.86 -2.23
C ARG A 167 -1.44 -8.69 -2.99
N ARG A 168 -1.08 -7.46 -2.61
CA ARG A 168 -1.43 -6.26 -3.36
C ARG A 168 -0.34 -5.89 -4.34
N VAL A 169 -0.72 -5.46 -5.52
CA VAL A 169 0.22 -4.95 -6.52
C VAL A 169 0.64 -3.53 -6.16
N ILE A 170 1.91 -3.33 -5.83
CA ILE A 170 2.45 -2.02 -5.45
C ILE A 170 3.37 -1.40 -6.52
N SER A 171 3.81 -2.20 -7.48
CA SER A 171 4.56 -1.70 -8.65
C SER A 171 4.39 -2.62 -9.85
N LEU A 172 4.52 -2.03 -11.04
CA LEU A 172 4.46 -2.74 -12.31
C LEU A 172 5.60 -2.26 -13.22
N THR A 173 6.52 -3.17 -13.54
CA THR A 173 7.63 -2.89 -14.46
C THR A 173 7.51 -3.78 -15.68
N ARG A 174 7.34 -3.16 -16.85
CA ARG A 174 7.25 -3.86 -18.14
C ARG A 174 8.61 -3.83 -18.81
N THR A 175 9.12 -4.99 -19.22
CA THR A 175 10.45 -5.10 -19.83
C THR A 175 10.39 -5.91 -21.11
N TRP A 176 11.03 -5.39 -22.16
CA TRP A 176 11.37 -6.17 -23.35
C TRP A 176 12.81 -6.62 -23.24
N THR A 177 13.05 -7.93 -23.35
CA THR A 177 14.40 -8.50 -23.39
C THR A 177 14.72 -9.01 -24.79
N PRO A 178 15.57 -8.32 -25.57
CA PRO A 178 15.93 -8.73 -26.93
C PRO A 178 17.09 -9.73 -26.92
N ASN A 179 16.83 -10.98 -26.53
CA ASN A 179 17.83 -12.05 -26.59
C ASN A 179 17.37 -13.15 -27.55
N LYS A 180 17.83 -13.16 -28.82
CA LYS A 180 17.39 -14.17 -29.80
C LYS A 180 17.95 -15.57 -29.47
N PRO A 181 17.17 -16.66 -29.56
CA PRO A 181 15.76 -16.74 -29.99
C PRO A 181 14.72 -16.51 -28.87
N LYS A 182 15.15 -16.24 -27.64
CA LYS A 182 14.31 -16.11 -26.42
C LYS A 182 13.82 -14.68 -26.15
N SER A 183 13.59 -13.89 -27.20
CA SER A 183 13.14 -12.50 -27.00
C SER A 183 11.73 -12.49 -26.41
N ARG A 184 11.50 -11.75 -25.33
CA ARG A 184 10.24 -11.81 -24.58
C ARG A 184 9.87 -10.49 -23.92
N TYR A 185 8.58 -10.26 -23.79
CA TYR A 185 8.01 -9.28 -22.87
C TYR A 185 7.75 -9.94 -21.53
N SER A 186 8.15 -9.29 -20.45
CA SER A 186 7.86 -9.70 -19.09
C SER A 186 7.25 -8.55 -18.29
N LEU A 187 6.46 -8.92 -17.30
CA LEU A 187 5.92 -8.01 -16.30
C LEU A 187 6.49 -8.42 -14.95
N SER A 188 7.22 -7.51 -14.30
CA SER A 188 7.55 -7.63 -12.89
C SER A 188 6.47 -6.94 -12.07
N VAL A 189 5.88 -7.67 -11.14
CA VAL A 189 4.78 -7.22 -10.26
C VAL A 189 5.31 -7.16 -8.85
N GLY A 190 5.46 -5.95 -8.30
CA GLY A 190 5.85 -5.76 -6.90
C GLY A 190 4.69 -6.09 -5.94
N LEU A 191 5.02 -6.65 -4.78
CA LEU A 191 4.05 -7.21 -3.84
C LEU A 191 4.03 -6.41 -2.54
N GLY A 192 2.83 -6.14 -2.03
CA GLY A 192 2.55 -5.63 -0.68
C GLY A 192 1.47 -6.47 0.01
N ALA A 193 1.17 -6.14 1.26
CA ALA A 193 0.09 -6.81 1.98
C ALA A 193 -1.26 -6.51 1.29
N PRO A 194 -2.20 -7.49 1.26
CA PRO A 194 -3.50 -7.29 0.64
C PRO A 194 -4.22 -6.10 1.26
#